data_AF-A0A8H4AL38-F1
#
_entry.id   AF-A0A8H4AL38-F1
#
_cell.length_a   1.000
_cell.length_b   1.000
_cell.length_c   1.000
_cell.angle_alpha   90.00
_cell.angle_beta   90.00
_cell.angle_gamma   90.00
#
_symmetry.space_group_name_H-M   'P 1'
#
loop_
_entity.id
_entity.type
_entity.pdbx_description
1 polymer ?
#
loop_
_entity_poly.entity_id
_entity_poly.type
_entity_poly.pdbx_seq_one_letter_code
_entity_poly.pdbx_strand_id
1 'polypeptide(L)'
;MIDLLDNIILAVPDIYAVLFQLGSFDEYLETIFHIWTFALRWKRKNYNKAPLAFLLDILYWEQNNHSIKEAIKLFLVNFNDHWIKNIHSRIRVSKTCKDNANNIQKQAYLSGILKFNNYY
;
A
#
# COMPACT_ATOMS: atom_id res chain seq x y z
N MET A 1 23.09 16.19 -11.61
CA MET A 1 21.64 16.14 -11.85
C MET A 1 21.07 15.33 -10.70
N ILE A 2 20.49 15.99 -9.71
CA ILE A 2 19.85 15.29 -8.58
C ILE A 2 18.61 14.62 -9.17
N ASP A 3 18.58 13.29 -9.20
CA ASP A 3 17.43 12.53 -9.66
C ASP A 3 16.27 12.79 -8.70
N LEU A 4 15.45 13.78 -9.07
CA LEU A 4 14.20 14.12 -8.38
C LEU A 4 13.33 12.86 -8.17
N LEU A 5 13.45 11.89 -9.08
CA LEU A 5 12.77 10.61 -9.01
C LEU A 5 13.29 9.71 -7.87
N ASP A 6 14.61 9.68 -7.63
CA ASP A 6 15.20 8.89 -6.53
C ASP A 6 14.87 9.51 -5.17
N ASN A 7 14.79 10.84 -5.11
CA ASN A 7 14.31 11.55 -3.93
C ASN A 7 12.79 11.37 -3.71
N ILE A 8 11.98 11.30 -4.78
CA ILE A 8 10.55 10.99 -4.68
C ILE A 8 10.33 9.54 -4.25
N ILE A 9 11.11 8.57 -4.75
CA ILE A 9 11.02 7.16 -4.33
C ILE A 9 11.34 7.00 -2.84
N LEU A 10 12.29 7.80 -2.30
CA LEU A 10 12.58 7.87 -0.86
C LEU A 10 11.52 8.65 -0.07
N ALA A 11 10.85 9.63 -0.68
CA ALA A 11 9.77 10.39 -0.05
C ALA A 11 8.42 9.66 -0.05
N VAL A 12 8.21 8.67 -0.94
CA VAL A 12 6.98 7.86 -0.98
C VAL A 12 6.71 7.19 0.38
N PRO A 13 7.67 6.53 1.04
CA PRO A 13 7.49 6.02 2.41
C PRO A 13 7.08 7.09 3.42
N ASP A 14 7.69 8.28 3.40
CA ASP A 14 7.37 9.35 4.35
C ASP A 14 6.01 10.02 4.07
N ILE A 15 5.62 10.11 2.80
CA ILE A 15 4.27 10.53 2.38
C ILE A 15 3.24 9.49 2.82
N TYR A 16 3.54 8.20 2.63
CA TYR A 16 2.70 7.10 3.13
C TYR A 16 2.61 7.12 4.67
N ALA A 17 3.72 7.35 5.37
CA ALA A 17 3.78 7.44 6.82
C ALA A 17 2.79 8.45 7.37
N VAL A 18 2.83 9.66 6.82
CA VAL A 18 1.98 10.77 7.25
C VAL A 18 0.52 10.51 6.92
N LEU A 19 0.22 9.99 5.73
CA LEU A 19 -1.17 9.81 5.27
C LEU A 19 -1.89 8.63 5.93
N PHE A 20 -1.20 7.51 6.11
CA PHE A 20 -1.81 6.33 6.73
C PHE A 20 -1.89 6.43 8.26
N GLN A 21 -0.97 7.16 8.92
CA GLN A 21 -1.05 7.38 10.37
C GLN A 21 -2.21 8.30 10.77
N LEU A 22 -2.61 9.25 9.93
CA LEU A 22 -3.69 10.19 10.26
C LEU A 22 -5.08 9.53 10.21
N GLY A 23 -5.22 8.36 9.59
CA GLY A 23 -6.50 7.65 9.49
C GLY A 23 -7.55 8.38 8.65
N SER A 24 -7.17 9.47 7.99
CA SER A 24 -8.06 10.29 7.17
C SER A 24 -8.25 9.65 5.81
N PHE A 25 -9.42 9.04 5.61
CA PHE A 25 -9.76 8.40 4.34
C PHE A 25 -9.82 9.38 3.17
N ASP A 26 -10.30 10.60 3.40
CA ASP A 26 -10.45 11.61 2.35
C ASP A 26 -9.08 12.10 1.88
N GLU A 27 -8.15 12.39 2.81
CA GLU A 27 -6.76 12.76 2.48
C GLU A 27 -6.01 11.62 1.77
N TYR A 28 -6.30 10.37 2.15
CA TYR A 28 -5.77 9.18 1.48
C TYR A 28 -6.22 9.12 0.02
N LEU A 29 -7.52 9.31 -0.26
CA LEU A 29 -8.04 9.33 -1.63
C LEU A 29 -7.45 10.49 -2.45
N GLU A 30 -7.36 11.68 -1.85
CA GLU A 30 -6.76 12.86 -2.47
C GLU A 30 -5.29 12.59 -2.87
N THR A 31 -4.54 11.90 -2.02
CA THR A 31 -3.15 11.55 -2.33
C THR A 31 -3.07 10.55 -3.48
N ILE A 32 -3.93 9.52 -3.51
CA ILE A 32 -3.95 8.59 -4.64
C ILE A 32 -4.25 9.33 -5.95
N PHE A 33 -5.16 10.31 -5.91
CA PHE A 33 -5.43 11.17 -7.04
C PHE A 33 -4.21 12.02 -7.45
N HIS A 34 -3.46 12.57 -6.49
CA HIS A 34 -2.20 13.28 -6.77
C HIS A 34 -1.12 12.36 -7.37
N ILE A 35 -0.96 11.13 -6.85
CA ILE A 35 -0.03 10.12 -7.41
C ILE A 35 -0.44 9.77 -8.84
N TRP A 36 -1.74 9.59 -9.08
CA TRP A 36 -2.27 9.31 -10.41
C TRP A 36 -1.99 10.44 -11.39
N THR A 37 -2.32 11.68 -11.03
CA THR A 37 -2.09 12.85 -11.88
C THR A 37 -0.60 13.07 -12.16
N PHE A 38 0.27 12.82 -11.18
CA PHE A 38 1.72 12.83 -11.36
C PHE A 38 2.17 11.75 -12.36
N ALA A 39 1.73 10.50 -12.18
CA ALA A 39 2.04 9.39 -13.07
C ALA A 39 1.52 9.64 -14.50
N LEU A 40 0.34 10.25 -14.63
CA LEU A 40 -0.25 10.65 -15.90
C LEU A 40 0.57 11.75 -16.58
N ARG A 41 0.90 12.83 -15.85
CA ARG A 41 1.69 13.96 -16.35
C ARG A 41 3.07 13.54 -16.85
N TRP A 42 3.73 12.62 -16.14
CA TRP A 42 5.03 12.07 -16.53
C TRP A 42 4.95 10.86 -17.48
N LYS A 43 3.77 10.54 -18.03
CA LYS A 43 3.54 9.44 -18.99
C LYS A 43 4.07 8.09 -18.49
N ARG A 44 3.97 7.81 -17.18
CA ARG A 44 4.41 6.54 -16.57
C ARG A 44 3.38 5.44 -16.85
N LYS A 45 3.50 4.79 -18.01
CA LYS A 45 2.57 3.77 -18.51
C LYS A 45 2.35 2.56 -17.58
N ASN A 46 3.29 2.28 -16.68
CA ASN A 46 3.18 1.15 -15.74
C ASN A 46 2.51 1.53 -14.43
N TYR A 47 2.41 2.84 -14.11
CA TYR A 47 1.98 3.33 -12.80
C TYR A 47 0.68 4.13 -12.86
N ASN A 48 0.19 4.49 -14.04
CA ASN A 48 -1.04 5.28 -14.20
C ASN A 48 -2.34 4.45 -14.11
N LYS A 49 -2.27 3.12 -14.25
CA LYS A 49 -3.46 2.25 -14.25
C LYS A 49 -3.92 1.86 -12.85
N ALA A 50 -2.99 1.49 -11.97
CA ALA A 50 -3.33 0.98 -10.65
C ALA A 50 -4.01 2.02 -9.74
N PRO A 51 -3.51 3.26 -9.62
CA PRO A 51 -4.20 4.32 -8.87
C PRO A 51 -5.58 4.63 -9.43
N LEU A 52 -5.72 4.64 -10.76
CA LEU A 52 -6.99 4.91 -11.43
C LEU A 52 -8.02 3.81 -11.16
N ALA A 53 -7.63 2.54 -11.28
CA ALA A 53 -8.50 1.41 -10.99
C ALA A 53 -8.99 1.45 -9.54
N PHE A 54 -8.08 1.72 -8.59
CA PHE A 54 -8.45 1.88 -7.19
C PHE A 54 -9.47 3.01 -6.97
N LEU A 55 -9.26 4.18 -7.58
CA LEU A 55 -10.21 5.30 -7.48
C LEU A 55 -11.58 4.94 -8.09
N LEU A 56 -11.59 4.20 -9.20
CA LEU A 56 -12.84 3.70 -9.81
C LEU A 56 -13.56 2.69 -8.91
N ASP A 57 -12.83 1.79 -8.27
CA ASP A 57 -13.40 0.81 -7.33
C ASP A 57 -14.07 1.53 -6.15
N ILE A 58 -13.43 2.57 -5.59
CA ILE A 58 -13.99 3.38 -4.50
C ILE A 58 -15.28 4.07 -4.94
N LEU A 59 -15.30 4.69 -6.12
CA LEU A 59 -16.50 5.33 -6.67
C LEU A 59 -17.62 4.31 -6.92
N TYR A 60 -17.28 3.13 -7.44
CA TYR A 60 -18.23 2.05 -7.65
C TYR A 60 -18.82 1.58 -6.31
N TRP A 61 -18.01 1.37 -5.28
CA TRP A 61 -18.50 0.99 -3.97
C TRP A 61 -19.37 2.06 -3.33
N GLU A 62 -19.03 3.33 -3.51
CA GLU A 62 -19.85 4.45 -3.05
C GLU A 62 -21.22 4.48 -3.72
N GLN A 63 -21.28 4.35 -5.05
CA GLN A 63 -22.54 4.33 -5.79
C GLN A 63 -23.44 3.15 -5.41
N ASN A 64 -22.85 2.02 -5.02
CA ASN A 64 -23.57 0.80 -4.67
C ASN A 64 -23.76 0.60 -3.16
N ASN A 65 -23.40 1.56 -2.31
CA ASN A 65 -23.40 1.42 -0.84
C ASN A 65 -22.70 0.14 -0.36
N HIS A 66 -21.60 -0.23 -1.00
CA HIS A 66 -20.89 -1.46 -0.68
C HIS A 66 -20.10 -1.32 0.63
N SER A 67 -20.26 -2.30 1.52
CA SER A 67 -19.59 -2.37 2.83
C SER A 67 -18.04 -2.33 2.80
N ILE A 68 -17.42 -2.58 1.64
CA ILE A 68 -15.95 -2.56 1.50
C ILE A 68 -15.41 -1.15 1.73
N LYS A 69 -16.13 -0.10 1.31
CA LYS A 69 -15.71 1.29 1.55
C LYS A 69 -15.50 1.55 3.04
N GLU A 70 -16.47 1.15 3.87
CA GLU A 70 -16.39 1.37 5.31
C GLU A 70 -15.36 0.46 5.99
N ALA A 71 -15.19 -0.77 5.50
CA ALA A 71 -14.09 -1.62 5.95
C ALA A 71 -12.72 -0.96 5.70
N ILE A 72 -12.51 -0.40 4.50
CA ILE A 72 -11.25 0.29 4.16
C ILE A 72 -11.02 1.49 5.09
N LYS A 73 -12.04 2.32 5.34
CA LYS A 73 -11.92 3.44 6.29
C LYS A 73 -11.49 2.96 7.68
N LEU A 74 -12.12 1.90 8.17
CA LEU A 74 -11.92 1.38 9.52
C LEU A 74 -10.55 0.73 9.70
N PHE A 75 -10.02 0.11 8.65
CA PHE A 75 -8.71 -0.54 8.65
C PHE A 75 -7.57 0.36 8.18
N LEU A 76 -7.83 1.57 7.70
CA LEU A 76 -6.80 2.46 7.14
C LEU A 76 -5.71 2.81 8.16
N VAL A 77 -6.11 3.08 9.41
CA VAL A 77 -5.22 3.34 10.55
C VAL A 77 -4.26 2.18 10.83
N ASN A 78 -4.62 0.95 10.46
CA ASN A 78 -3.78 -0.22 10.68
C ASN A 78 -2.58 -0.31 9.73
N PHE A 79 -2.55 0.49 8.67
CA PHE A 79 -1.44 0.60 7.72
C PHE A 79 -0.38 1.61 8.19
N ASN A 80 -0.05 1.61 9.48
CA ASN A 80 0.99 2.49 10.01
C ASN A 80 2.40 2.12 9.52
N ASP A 81 3.37 3.01 9.76
CA ASP A 81 4.78 2.81 9.35
C ASP A 81 5.37 1.50 9.82
N HIS A 82 5.03 1.09 11.03
CA HIS A 82 5.52 -0.15 11.59
C HIS A 82 5.03 -1.34 10.76
N TRP A 83 3.76 -1.37 10.40
CA TRP A 83 3.17 -2.41 9.57
C TRP A 83 3.80 -2.41 8.16
N ILE A 84 3.90 -1.25 7.52
CA ILE A 84 4.47 -1.11 6.16
C ILE A 84 5.94 -1.55 6.16
N LYS A 85 6.74 -1.06 7.11
CA LYS A 85 8.17 -1.39 7.25
C LYS A 85 8.37 -2.89 7.50
N ASN A 86 7.50 -3.51 8.29
CA ASN A 86 7.56 -4.95 8.55
C ASN A 86 7.24 -5.78 7.29
N ILE A 87 6.22 -5.40 6.51
CA ILE A 87 5.93 -6.05 5.22
C ILE A 87 7.09 -5.88 4.24
N HIS A 88 7.61 -4.66 4.09
CA HIS A 88 8.77 -4.41 3.22
C HIS A 88 9.98 -5.24 3.63
N SER A 89 10.26 -5.36 4.93
CA SER A 89 11.35 -6.19 5.45
C SER A 89 11.16 -7.66 5.07
N ARG A 90 9.93 -8.18 5.19
CA ARG A 90 9.60 -9.55 4.82
C ARG A 90 9.72 -9.80 3.31
N ILE A 91 9.22 -8.90 2.47
CA ILE A 91 9.33 -9.00 1.00
C ILE A 91 10.80 -8.93 0.55
N ARG A 92 11.61 -8.11 1.22
CA ARG A 92 13.05 -8.00 0.95
C ARG A 92 13.75 -9.31 1.29
N VAL A 93 13.50 -9.87 2.48
CA VAL A 93 14.05 -11.16 2.91
C VAL A 93 13.62 -12.28 1.97
N SER A 94 12.36 -12.31 1.54
CA SER A 94 11.85 -13.34 0.61
C SER A 94 12.41 -13.20 -0.81
N LYS A 95 12.89 -12.02 -1.22
CA LYS A 95 13.54 -11.80 -2.53
C LYS A 95 15.04 -12.13 -2.52
N THR A 96 15.71 -12.05 -1.37
CA THR A 96 17.13 -12.42 -1.24
C THR A 96 17.35 -13.92 -1.20
N CYS A 97 16.35 -14.72 -0.82
CA CYS A 97 16.37 -16.16 -1.05
C CYS A 97 15.85 -16.45 -2.47
N LYS A 98 16.63 -17.17 -3.28
CA LYS A 98 16.17 -17.77 -4.55
C LYS A 98 15.09 -18.81 -4.25
N ASP A 99 13.84 -18.40 -4.05
CA ASP A 99 12.83 -19.30 -3.52
C ASP A 99 11.60 -19.42 -4.44
N ASN A 100 11.35 -20.67 -4.86
CA ASN A 100 10.18 -21.14 -5.59
C ASN A 100 8.88 -20.78 -4.85
N ALA A 101 7.76 -20.58 -5.58
CA ALA A 101 6.47 -20.11 -5.06
C ALA A 101 5.97 -20.85 -3.80
N ASN A 102 6.27 -22.15 -3.68
CA ASN A 102 5.95 -22.95 -2.49
C ASN A 102 6.64 -22.44 -1.21
N ASN A 103 7.88 -21.97 -1.29
CA ASN A 103 8.63 -21.47 -0.13
C ASN A 103 8.04 -20.13 0.35
N ILE A 104 7.59 -19.29 -0.58
CA ILE A 104 6.92 -18.02 -0.28
C ILE A 104 5.58 -18.27 0.43
N GLN A 105 4.76 -19.20 -0.07
CA GLN A 105 3.49 -19.58 0.58
C GLN A 105 3.72 -20.13 2.00
N LYS A 106 4.73 -20.99 2.18
CA LYS A 106 5.04 -21.59 3.48
C LYS A 106 5.51 -20.56 4.50
N GLN A 107 6.34 -19.60 4.09
CA GLN A 107 6.78 -18.49 4.95
C GLN A 107 5.64 -17.53 5.30
N ALA A 108 4.72 -17.27 4.36
CA ALA A 108 3.54 -16.44 4.61
C ALA A 108 2.63 -17.08 5.67
N TYR A 109 2.38 -18.39 5.56
CA TYR A 109 1.58 -19.16 6.52
C TYR A 109 2.19 -19.17 7.93
N LEU A 110 3.49 -19.50 8.04
CA LEU A 110 4.19 -19.55 9.34
C LEU A 110 4.20 -18.20 10.05
N SER A 111 4.38 -17.10 9.30
CA SER A 111 4.35 -15.76 9.89
C SER A 111 2.95 -15.33 10.33
N GLY A 112 1.89 -15.84 9.68
CA GLY A 112 0.51 -15.62 10.11
C GLY A 112 0.22 -16.30 11.46
N ILE A 113 0.68 -17.53 11.64
CA ILE A 113 0.56 -18.29 12.90
C ILE A 113 1.34 -17.62 14.03
N LEU A 114 2.57 -17.18 13.77
CA LEU A 114 3.39 -16.51 14.78
C LEU A 114 2.78 -15.19 15.26
N LYS A 115 2.01 -14.50 14.43
CA LYS A 115 1.23 -13.34 14.87
C LYS A 115 0.04 -13.76 15.72
N PHE A 116 -0.72 -14.78 15.32
CA PHE A 116 -1.89 -15.25 16.06
C PHE A 116 -1.53 -15.66 17.50
N ASN A 117 -0.38 -16.29 17.70
CA ASN A 117 0.11 -16.71 19.02
C ASN A 117 0.70 -15.58 19.88
N ASN A 118 0.95 -14.39 19.32
CA ASN A 118 1.46 -13.23 20.08
C ASN A 118 0.33 -12.28 20.52
N TYR A 119 -0.92 -12.57 20.16
CA TYR A 119 -2.10 -11.80 20.58
C TYR A 119 -3.02 -12.58 21.53
N TYR A 120 -2.58 -13.73 22.05
CA TYR A 120 -3.21 -14.49 23.14
C TYR A 120 -2.20 -14.81 24.24
#